data_AF-A0A836RKE3-F1
#
_entry.id   AF-A0A836RKE3-F1
#
_cell.length_a   1.000
_cell.length_b   1.000
_cell.length_c   1.000
_cell.angle_alpha   90.00
_cell.angle_beta   90.00
_cell.angle_gamma   90.00
#
_symmetry.space_group_name_H-M   'P 1'
#
loop_
_entity.id
_entity.type
_entity.pdbx_description
1 polymer ?
#
loop_
_entity_poly.entity_id
_entity_poly.type
_entity_poly.pdbx_seq_one_letter_code
_entity_poly.pdbx_strand_id
1 'polypeptide(L)'
;TLLLKRGTQPDNDLRKLLGARLPLTALRRRLQSYFSLSPEDYWQNHYALGRITNTRLHTFFGGQRVDEILFNLLIPFFSAQATLRGSEGFAAYLEDIFLNWPATEWYGFISRNFPWAETVFSKNCMAAYNQAFIHLNRTYCRPGFCNYCPLKRKNIDIKQLNL
;
A
#
# COMPACT_ATOMS: atom_id res chain seq x y z
N THR A 1 3.00 9.93 23.26
CA THR A 1 4.46 9.69 23.38
C THR A 1 5.18 9.60 22.04
N LEU A 2 4.60 9.01 20.98
CA LEU A 2 5.17 9.05 19.61
C LEU A 2 4.79 10.30 18.79
N LEU A 3 3.49 10.62 18.72
CA LEU A 3 2.98 11.79 17.98
C LEU A 3 3.30 13.14 18.65
N LEU A 4 3.58 13.12 19.95
CA LEU A 4 3.92 14.31 20.74
C LEU A 4 5.39 14.70 20.65
N LYS A 5 6.28 13.76 20.25
CA LYS A 5 7.73 13.99 20.26
C LYS A 5 8.27 14.72 19.02
N ARG A 6 7.53 14.77 17.90
CA ARG A 6 8.06 15.31 16.65
C ARG A 6 7.89 16.82 16.46
N GLY A 7 7.09 17.53 17.25
CA GLY A 7 6.96 19.00 17.23
C GLY A 7 6.43 19.63 15.92
N THR A 8 6.52 18.91 14.79
CA THR A 8 5.98 19.25 13.48
C THR A 8 4.76 18.38 13.22
N GLN A 9 3.65 18.97 12.76
CA GLN A 9 3.46 18.98 11.31
C GLN A 9 3.59 17.69 10.50
N PRO A 10 3.29 16.45 10.95
CA PRO A 10 3.82 15.26 10.28
C PRO A 10 3.33 15.10 8.83
N ASP A 11 2.23 15.77 8.49
CA ASP A 11 1.69 15.90 7.14
C ASP A 11 2.56 16.76 6.21
N ASN A 12 3.20 17.83 6.70
CA ASN A 12 4.04 18.70 5.86
C ASN A 12 5.32 18.00 5.40
N ASP A 13 5.97 17.24 6.27
CA ASP A 13 7.19 16.51 5.93
C ASP A 13 6.90 15.36 4.96
N LEU A 14 5.81 14.64 5.19
CA LEU A 14 5.34 13.60 4.27
C LEU A 14 4.94 14.17 2.92
N ARG A 15 4.22 15.31 2.89
CA ARG A 15 3.85 15.99 1.65
C ARG A 15 5.08 16.45 0.87
N LYS A 16 6.11 16.97 1.55
CA LYS A 16 7.38 17.34 0.91
C LYS A 16 8.11 16.12 0.34
N LEU A 17 8.18 15.01 1.10
CA LEU A 17 8.81 13.78 0.64
C LEU A 17 8.10 13.19 -0.57
N LEU A 18 6.76 13.11 -0.53
CA LEU A 18 5.95 12.67 -1.66
C LEU A 18 6.05 13.65 -2.83
N GLY A 19 6.10 14.96 -2.58
CA GLY A 19 6.24 15.97 -3.62
C GLY A 19 7.63 16.07 -4.27
N ALA A 20 8.64 15.36 -3.74
CA ALA A 20 10.03 15.47 -4.18
C ALA A 20 10.32 14.83 -5.55
N ARG A 21 9.34 14.15 -6.17
CA ARG A 21 9.45 13.50 -7.49
C ARG A 21 10.69 12.62 -7.65
N LEU A 22 11.02 11.87 -6.61
CA LEU A 22 12.11 10.92 -6.63
C LEU A 22 11.70 9.66 -7.41
N PRO A 23 12.67 8.91 -7.99
CA PRO A 23 12.40 7.57 -8.49
C PRO A 23 11.74 6.70 -7.41
N LEU A 24 10.77 5.86 -7.78
CA LEU A 24 9.92 5.12 -6.84
C LEU A 24 10.72 4.32 -5.80
N THR A 25 11.81 3.67 -6.22
CA THR A 25 12.70 2.91 -5.32
C THR A 25 13.36 3.81 -4.27
N ALA A 26 13.83 5.00 -4.67
CA ALA A 26 14.42 5.99 -3.77
C ALA A 26 13.37 6.61 -2.85
N LEU A 27 12.17 6.90 -3.38
CA LEU A 27 11.04 7.40 -2.60
C LEU A 27 10.62 6.41 -1.51
N ARG A 28 10.39 5.15 -1.88
CA ARG A 28 10.03 4.06 -0.96
C ARG A 28 11.05 3.93 0.17
N ARG A 29 12.35 3.91 -0.17
CA ARG A 29 13.43 3.85 0.84
C ARG A 29 13.38 5.04 1.80
N ARG A 30 13.22 6.27 1.30
CA ARG A 30 13.15 7.47 2.16
C ARG A 30 11.92 7.45 3.07
N LEU A 31 10.77 7.01 2.56
CA LEU A 31 9.56 6.86 3.36
C LEU A 31 9.74 5.79 4.44
N GLN A 32 10.32 4.63 4.10
CA GLN A 32 10.65 3.60 5.07
C GLN A 32 11.60 4.12 6.17
N SER A 33 12.62 4.89 5.81
CA SER A 33 13.49 5.55 6.80
C SER A 33 12.73 6.57 7.66
N TYR A 34 11.80 7.35 7.08
CA TYR A 34 10.99 8.31 7.82
C TYR A 34 10.12 7.67 8.91
N PHE A 35 9.61 6.45 8.64
CA PHE A 35 8.84 5.63 9.58
C PHE A 35 9.69 4.69 10.46
N SER A 36 11.02 4.67 10.27
CA SER A 36 11.95 3.88 11.09
C SER A 36 12.15 4.55 12.44
N LEU A 37 11.15 4.43 13.30
CA LEU A 37 11.16 4.89 14.68
C LEU A 37 11.51 3.72 15.59
N SER A 38 12.46 3.92 16.49
CA SER A 38 12.78 2.91 17.50
C SER A 38 11.75 2.94 18.63
N PRO A 39 11.29 1.77 19.09
CA PRO A 39 10.44 1.70 20.26
C PRO A 39 11.19 2.14 21.51
N GLU A 40 10.43 2.70 22.45
CA GLU A 40 10.92 3.14 23.75
C GLU A 40 10.21 2.36 24.85
N ASP A 41 10.93 2.13 25.94
CA ASP A 41 10.44 1.53 27.19
C ASP A 41 9.66 0.24 26.97
N TYR A 42 8.36 0.29 27.26
CA TYR A 42 7.43 -0.82 27.17
C TYR A 42 7.47 -1.52 25.81
N TRP A 43 7.44 -0.74 24.72
CA TRP A 43 7.33 -1.27 23.36
C TRP A 43 8.65 -1.86 22.84
N GLN A 44 9.77 -1.69 23.53
CA GLN A 44 11.03 -2.33 23.13
C GLN A 44 10.99 -3.84 23.32
N ASN A 45 10.24 -4.30 24.33
CA ASN A 45 10.15 -5.71 24.68
C ASN A 45 8.73 -6.25 24.50
N HIS A 46 7.80 -5.47 23.96
CA HIS A 46 6.41 -5.89 23.77
C HIS A 46 5.95 -5.53 22.36
N TYR A 47 5.54 -6.54 21.58
CA TYR A 47 4.90 -6.35 20.28
C TYR A 47 3.36 -6.33 20.39
N ALA A 48 2.84 -6.86 21.50
CA ALA A 48 1.44 -6.87 21.85
C ALA A 48 1.31 -6.60 23.36
N LEU A 49 0.18 -6.04 23.77
CA LEU A 49 -0.07 -5.69 25.16
C LEU A 49 0.09 -6.94 26.06
N GLY A 50 0.97 -6.84 27.04
CA GLY A 50 1.26 -7.88 28.04
C GLY A 50 2.06 -9.07 27.51
N ARG A 51 2.51 -9.04 26.23
CA ARG A 51 3.33 -10.11 25.65
C ARG A 51 4.77 -9.65 25.46
N ILE A 52 5.65 -10.20 26.28
CA ILE A 52 7.09 -9.95 26.18
C ILE A 52 7.66 -10.70 24.97
N THR A 53 8.53 -10.05 24.21
CA THR A 53 9.36 -10.67 23.17
C THR A 53 10.68 -11.13 23.78
N ASN A 54 11.19 -12.27 23.31
CA ASN A 54 12.55 -12.71 23.64
C ASN A 54 13.63 -11.84 22.94
N THR A 55 13.23 -11.06 21.94
CA THR A 55 14.11 -10.22 21.14
C THR A 55 13.69 -8.77 21.24
N ARG A 56 14.64 -7.88 21.52
CA ARG A 56 14.40 -6.44 21.57
C ARG A 56 14.00 -5.92 20.19
N LEU A 57 12.92 -5.15 20.13
CA LEU A 57 12.47 -4.52 18.90
C LEU A 57 13.32 -3.28 18.61
N HIS A 58 13.85 -3.20 17.40
CA HIS A 58 14.66 -2.06 16.94
C HIS A 58 13.84 -1.01 16.18
N THR A 59 12.71 -1.41 15.61
CA THR A 59 11.78 -0.54 14.88
C THR A 59 10.34 -0.84 15.28
N PHE A 60 9.48 0.19 15.30
CA PHE A 60 8.04 0.04 15.51
C PHE A 60 7.35 -0.66 14.33
N PHE A 61 7.84 -0.40 13.12
CA PHE A 61 7.28 -0.94 11.90
C PHE A 61 8.38 -1.61 11.09
N GLY A 62 8.12 -2.83 10.62
CA GLY A 62 8.90 -3.44 9.55
C GLY A 62 8.61 -2.77 8.20
N GLY A 63 9.51 -2.91 7.23
CA GLY A 63 9.38 -2.26 5.91
C GLY A 63 8.05 -2.58 5.20
N GLN A 64 7.61 -3.85 5.24
CA GLN A 64 6.33 -4.27 4.68
C GLN A 64 5.14 -3.56 5.33
N ARG A 65 5.16 -3.40 6.66
CA ARG A 65 4.10 -2.68 7.39
C ARG A 65 4.07 -1.20 7.02
N VAL A 66 5.22 -0.59 6.82
CA VAL A 66 5.31 0.79 6.32
C VAL A 66 4.73 0.89 4.90
N ASP A 67 5.08 -0.05 4.01
CA ASP A 67 4.53 -0.07 2.66
C ASP A 67 3.00 -0.21 2.65
N GLU A 68 2.43 -1.04 3.52
CA GLU A 68 0.97 -1.14 3.68
C GLU A 68 0.32 0.16 4.13
N ILE A 69 0.93 0.86 5.09
CA ILE A 69 0.42 2.16 5.57
C ILE A 69 0.51 3.20 4.44
N LEU A 70 1.61 3.21 3.69
CA LEU A 70 1.81 4.13 2.58
C LEU A 70 0.75 3.91 1.50
N PHE A 71 0.61 2.67 1.04
CA PHE A 71 -0.23 2.31 -0.08
C PHE A 71 -1.72 2.33 0.25
N ASN A 72 -2.13 1.84 1.43
CA ASN A 72 -3.56 1.77 1.79
C ASN A 72 -4.11 3.05 2.45
N LEU A 73 -3.25 3.92 2.98
CA LEU A 73 -3.69 5.10 3.74
C LEU A 73 -3.09 6.40 3.20
N LEU A 74 -1.76 6.53 3.21
CA LEU A 74 -1.13 7.83 2.99
C LEU A 74 -1.22 8.31 1.54
N ILE A 75 -0.92 7.46 0.56
CA ILE A 75 -1.01 7.82 -0.85
C ILE A 75 -2.46 8.19 -1.23
N PRO A 76 -3.50 7.38 -0.91
CA PRO A 76 -4.89 7.77 -1.14
C PRO A 76 -5.28 9.07 -0.45
N PHE A 77 -4.87 9.26 0.81
CA PHE A 77 -5.15 10.49 1.56
C PHE A 77 -4.55 11.73 0.89
N PHE A 78 -3.27 11.68 0.51
CA PHE A 78 -2.60 12.80 -0.14
C PHE A 78 -3.12 13.04 -1.56
N SER A 79 -3.54 11.99 -2.27
CA SER A 79 -4.20 12.11 -3.58
C SER A 79 -5.53 12.85 -3.45
N ALA A 80 -6.38 12.46 -2.51
CA ALA A 80 -7.63 13.16 -2.22
C ALA A 80 -7.39 14.63 -1.83
N GLN A 81 -6.39 14.89 -0.98
CA GLN A 81 -5.99 16.27 -0.63
C GLN A 81 -5.53 17.08 -1.84
N ALA A 82 -4.78 16.46 -2.76
CA ALA A 82 -4.29 17.12 -3.96
C ALA A 82 -5.45 17.51 -4.88
N THR A 83 -6.42 16.61 -5.09
CA THR A 83 -7.63 16.86 -5.87
C THR A 83 -8.46 18.00 -5.26
N LEU A 84 -8.68 17.99 -3.94
CA LEU A 84 -9.43 19.06 -3.25
C LEU A 84 -8.74 20.43 -3.35
N ARG A 85 -7.42 20.46 -3.49
CA ARG A 85 -6.63 21.70 -3.63
C ARG A 85 -6.40 22.10 -5.11
N GLY A 86 -7.03 21.43 -6.07
CA GLY A 86 -6.83 21.68 -7.50
C GLY A 86 -5.42 21.38 -8.00
N SER A 87 -4.65 20.55 -7.27
CA SER A 87 -3.27 20.19 -7.60
C SER A 87 -3.25 18.94 -8.50
N GLU A 88 -3.84 19.02 -9.69
CA GLU A 88 -4.04 17.87 -10.59
C GLU A 88 -2.74 17.13 -10.91
N GLY A 89 -1.66 17.85 -11.21
CA GLY A 89 -0.36 17.23 -11.50
C GLY A 89 0.26 16.48 -10.32
N PHE A 90 -0.10 16.83 -9.08
CA PHE A 90 0.33 16.06 -7.91
C PHE A 90 -0.57 14.86 -7.65
N ALA A 91 -1.88 14.99 -7.89
CA ALA A 91 -2.82 13.87 -7.81
C ALA A 91 -2.47 12.77 -8.82
N ALA A 92 -2.24 13.12 -10.08
CA ALA A 92 -1.82 12.20 -11.14
C ALA A 92 -0.49 11.51 -10.82
N TYR A 93 0.47 12.25 -10.25
CA TYR A 93 1.74 11.68 -9.81
C TYR A 93 1.56 10.66 -8.65
N LEU A 94 0.68 10.94 -7.69
CA LEU A 94 0.37 10.00 -6.61
C LEU A 94 -0.40 8.77 -7.10
N GLU A 95 -1.25 8.94 -8.11
CA GLU A 95 -1.91 7.82 -8.79
C GLU A 95 -0.89 6.93 -9.51
N ASP A 96 0.07 7.51 -10.22
CA ASP A 96 1.17 6.75 -10.84
C ASP A 96 2.00 5.98 -9.80
N ILE A 97 2.34 6.61 -8.66
CA ILE A 97 2.99 5.92 -7.55
C ILE A 97 2.12 4.74 -7.06
N PHE A 98 0.82 4.96 -6.88
CA PHE A 98 -0.10 3.94 -6.38
C PHE A 98 -0.16 2.73 -7.32
N LEU A 99 -0.30 2.97 -8.63
CA LEU A 99 -0.40 1.92 -9.64
C LEU A 99 0.89 1.11 -9.77
N ASN A 100 2.04 1.75 -9.60
CA ASN A 100 3.35 1.13 -9.75
C ASN A 100 3.98 0.67 -8.41
N TRP A 101 3.26 0.82 -7.28
CA TRP A 101 3.82 0.44 -5.99
C TRP A 101 4.07 -1.07 -5.93
N PRO A 102 5.31 -1.53 -5.68
CA PRO A 102 5.63 -2.94 -5.70
C PRO A 102 4.94 -3.66 -4.54
N ALA A 103 4.34 -4.82 -4.82
CA ALA A 103 3.94 -5.75 -3.77
C ALA A 103 5.08 -6.75 -3.53
N THR A 104 5.34 -7.05 -2.25
CA THR A 104 6.26 -8.14 -1.90
C THR A 104 5.63 -9.51 -2.16
N GLU A 105 4.31 -9.61 -1.97
CA GLU A 105 3.55 -10.85 -2.15
C GLU A 105 2.08 -10.56 -2.45
N TRP A 106 1.40 -11.56 -3.00
CA TRP A 106 -0.06 -11.58 -3.05
C TRP A 106 -0.62 -11.73 -1.64
N TYR A 107 -1.70 -11.02 -1.33
CA TYR A 107 -2.41 -11.29 -0.08
C TYR A 107 -2.96 -12.72 -0.12
N GLY A 108 -2.76 -13.49 0.95
CA GLY A 108 -3.21 -14.89 0.98
C GLY A 108 -4.72 -15.08 0.74
N PHE A 109 -5.53 -14.03 0.97
CA PHE A 109 -6.93 -14.02 0.54
C PHE A 109 -7.07 -14.11 -1.00
N ILE A 110 -6.24 -13.38 -1.75
CA ILE A 110 -6.21 -13.43 -3.22
C ILE A 110 -5.70 -14.78 -3.69
N SER A 111 -4.60 -15.29 -3.14
CA SER A 111 -4.07 -16.61 -3.49
C SER A 111 -5.11 -17.73 -3.34
N ARG A 112 -6.00 -17.63 -2.33
CA ARG A 112 -7.09 -18.59 -2.12
C ARG A 112 -8.28 -18.44 -3.08
N ASN A 113 -8.69 -17.21 -3.39
CA ASN A 113 -9.90 -16.96 -4.20
C ASN A 113 -9.60 -16.82 -5.70
N PHE A 114 -8.37 -16.49 -6.06
CA PHE A 114 -7.88 -16.29 -7.42
C PHE A 114 -6.51 -16.97 -7.58
N PRO A 115 -6.41 -18.30 -7.44
CA PRO A 115 -5.13 -19.01 -7.49
C PRO A 115 -4.39 -18.82 -8.82
N TRP A 116 -5.11 -18.54 -9.90
CA TRP A 116 -4.55 -18.23 -11.22
C TRP A 116 -3.83 -16.87 -11.27
N ALA A 117 -4.11 -15.93 -10.36
CA ALA A 117 -3.54 -14.59 -10.39
C ALA A 117 -2.03 -14.62 -10.17
N GLU A 118 -1.55 -15.49 -9.27
CA GLU A 118 -0.12 -15.66 -9.05
C GLU A 118 0.62 -16.13 -10.31
N THR A 119 0.02 -17.03 -11.09
CA THR A 119 0.63 -17.51 -12.33
C THR A 119 0.66 -16.42 -13.41
N VAL A 120 -0.46 -15.72 -13.59
CA VAL A 120 -0.63 -14.71 -14.66
C VAL A 120 0.23 -13.47 -14.40
N PHE A 121 0.37 -13.05 -13.15
CA PHE A 121 1.07 -11.81 -12.77
C PHE A 121 2.39 -12.08 -12.04
N SER A 122 2.93 -13.30 -12.16
CA SER A 122 4.08 -13.82 -11.41
C SER A 122 5.33 -12.92 -11.39
N LYS A 123 5.50 -12.05 -12.38
CA LYS A 123 6.68 -11.16 -12.52
C LYS A 123 6.40 -9.69 -12.20
N ASN A 124 5.14 -9.29 -12.03
CA ASN A 124 4.73 -7.88 -11.96
C ASN A 124 3.60 -7.67 -10.94
N CYS A 125 3.71 -8.23 -9.74
CA CYS A 125 2.71 -8.00 -8.70
C CYS A 125 2.82 -6.56 -8.16
N MET A 126 1.90 -5.70 -8.59
CA MET A 126 1.71 -4.37 -8.02
C MET A 126 0.72 -4.44 -6.87
N ALA A 127 0.93 -3.64 -5.82
CA ALA A 127 0.03 -3.56 -4.69
C ALA A 127 -1.39 -3.15 -5.12
N ALA A 128 -1.50 -2.35 -6.19
CA ALA A 128 -2.75 -2.02 -6.86
C ALA A 128 -3.57 -3.25 -7.26
N TYR A 129 -2.93 -4.32 -7.73
CA TYR A 129 -3.64 -5.54 -8.12
C TYR A 129 -4.26 -6.26 -6.93
N ASN A 130 -3.56 -6.35 -5.79
CA ASN A 130 -4.15 -6.89 -4.56
C ASN A 130 -5.47 -6.18 -4.22
N GLN A 131 -5.51 -4.85 -4.31
CA GLN A 131 -6.73 -4.07 -4.04
C GLN A 131 -7.80 -4.24 -5.12
N ALA A 132 -7.40 -4.27 -6.39
CA ALA A 132 -8.31 -4.51 -7.50
C ALA A 132 -9.03 -5.86 -7.33
N PHE A 133 -8.30 -6.93 -6.98
CA PHE A 133 -8.91 -8.24 -6.76
C PHE A 133 -9.77 -8.31 -5.51
N ILE A 134 -9.38 -7.64 -4.41
CA ILE A 134 -10.24 -7.52 -3.23
C ILE A 134 -11.57 -6.85 -3.62
N HIS A 135 -11.51 -5.74 -4.36
CA HIS A 135 -12.68 -5.01 -4.81
C HIS A 135 -13.55 -5.87 -5.75
N LEU A 136 -12.93 -6.54 -6.73
CA LEU A 136 -13.62 -7.44 -7.65
C LEU A 136 -14.36 -8.54 -6.90
N ASN A 137 -13.69 -9.18 -5.94
CA ASN A 137 -14.28 -10.26 -5.16
C ASN A 137 -15.49 -9.78 -4.36
N ARG A 138 -15.32 -8.67 -3.63
CA ARG A 138 -16.37 -8.12 -2.75
C ARG A 138 -17.59 -7.63 -3.53
N THR A 139 -17.38 -7.15 -4.75
CA THR A 139 -18.43 -6.47 -5.51
C THR A 139 -19.12 -7.37 -6.54
N TYR A 140 -18.37 -8.25 -7.21
CA TYR A 140 -18.85 -8.97 -8.40
C TYR A 140 -18.77 -10.49 -8.30
N CYS A 141 -17.92 -11.08 -7.44
CA CYS A 141 -17.81 -12.54 -7.29
C CYS A 141 -18.93 -13.11 -6.43
N ARG A 142 -20.18 -12.86 -6.83
CA ARG A 142 -21.40 -13.41 -6.23
C ARG A 142 -22.36 -13.89 -7.34
N PRO A 143 -23.23 -14.88 -7.06
CA PRO A 143 -24.11 -15.47 -8.08
C PRO A 143 -24.91 -14.41 -8.85
N GLY A 144 -24.91 -14.50 -10.17
CA GLY A 144 -25.64 -13.59 -11.06
C GLY A 144 -24.94 -12.25 -11.38
N PHE A 145 -23.82 -11.92 -10.74
CA PHE A 145 -23.15 -10.63 -10.93
C PHE A 145 -22.05 -10.60 -12.00
N CYS A 146 -21.72 -11.74 -12.61
CA CYS A 146 -20.68 -11.81 -13.64
C CYS A 146 -20.93 -10.90 -14.84
N ASN A 147 -22.19 -10.66 -15.22
CA ASN A 147 -22.53 -9.75 -16.33
C ASN A 147 -22.26 -8.26 -16.03
N TYR A 148 -22.15 -7.92 -14.74
CA TYR A 148 -21.78 -6.57 -14.29
C TYR A 148 -20.28 -6.45 -13.99
N CYS A 149 -19.56 -7.57 -13.95
CA CYS A 149 -18.12 -7.58 -13.69
C CYS A 149 -17.37 -6.85 -14.83
N PRO A 150 -16.45 -5.92 -14.51
CA PRO A 150 -15.70 -5.18 -15.51
C PRO A 150 -14.80 -6.08 -16.37
N LEU A 151 -14.34 -7.23 -15.85
CA LEU A 151 -13.56 -8.21 -16.63
C LEU A 151 -14.40 -8.82 -17.76
N LYS A 152 -15.66 -9.15 -17.50
CA LYS A 152 -16.58 -9.68 -18.51
C LYS A 152 -17.03 -8.61 -19.50
N ARG A 153 -17.38 -7.40 -19.01
CA ARG A 153 -17.82 -6.29 -19.87
C ARG A 153 -16.76 -5.86 -20.89
N LYS A 154 -15.49 -5.85 -20.49
CA LYS A 154 -14.39 -5.48 -21.38
C LYS A 154 -13.88 -6.65 -22.23
N ASN A 155 -14.52 -7.82 -22.13
CA ASN A 155 -14.10 -9.06 -22.78
C ASN A 155 -12.61 -9.37 -22.55
N ILE A 156 -12.09 -9.01 -21.36
CA ILE A 156 -10.70 -9.21 -21.03
C ILE A 156 -10.53 -10.69 -20.73
N ASP A 157 -9.93 -11.40 -21.69
CA ASP A 157 -9.37 -12.71 -21.41
C ASP A 157 -8.12 -12.50 -20.56
N ILE A 158 -8.18 -12.96 -19.32
CA ILE A 158 -7.06 -12.87 -18.37
C ILE A 158 -5.82 -13.59 -18.93
N LYS A 159 -5.99 -14.58 -19.82
CA LYS A 159 -4.88 -15.25 -20.52
C LYS A 159 -4.20 -14.36 -21.56
N GLN A 160 -4.84 -13.28 -22.00
CA GLN A 160 -4.30 -12.32 -22.95
C GLN A 160 -3.67 -11.09 -22.28
N LEU A 161 -3.76 -10.98 -20.95
CA LEU A 161 -3.01 -9.97 -20.19
C LEU A 161 -1.54 -10.37 -20.13
N ASN A 162 -0.82 -10.17 -21.24
CA ASN A 162 0.64 -10.17 -21.24
C ASN A 162 1.13 -8.91 -20.49
N LEU A 163 1.37 -9.05 -19.18
CA LEU A 163 2.01 -8.05 -18.33
C LEU A 163 3.33 -8.56 -17.77
#